data_AF-A0A919VZT3-F1
#
_entry.id   AF-A0A919VZT3-F1
#
_cell.length_a   1.000
_cell.length_b   1.000
_cell.length_c   1.000
_cell.angle_alpha   90.00
_cell.angle_beta   90.00
_cell.angle_gamma   90.00
#
_symmetry.space_group_name_H-M   'P 1'
#
loop_
_entity.id
_entity.type
_entity.pdbx_description
1 polymer ?
#
loop_
_entity_poly.entity_id
_entity_poly.type
_entity_poly.pdbx_seq_one_letter_code
_entity_poly.pdbx_strand_id
1 'polypeptide(L)' 'MVPFALGGIAIFILAGAILLIADARDSWLWTCLAGIICGIPGLLTMLRHDANRRRRRALSHPEFTINDPA' A
#
# COMPACT_ATOMS: atom_id res chain seq x y z
N MET A 1 -2.02 2.46 6.38
CA MET A 1 -0.70 2.75 5.79
C MET A 1 -0.66 2.26 4.36
N VAL A 2 -0.92 0.96 4.12
CA VAL A 2 -1.06 0.36 2.77
C VAL A 2 -1.84 1.20 1.74
N PRO A 3 -3.01 1.83 2.06
CA PRO A 3 -3.70 2.70 1.11
C PRO A 3 -2.88 3.90 0.62
N PHE A 4 -1.96 4.44 1.44
CA PHE A 4 -1.08 5.55 1.03
C PHE A 4 -0.02 5.08 0.04
N ALA A 5 0.60 3.91 0.28
CA ALA A 5 1.56 3.32 -0.66
C ALA A 5 0.90 3.00 -2.01
N LEU A 6 -0.31 2.44 -1.98
CA LEU A 6 -1.11 2.22 -3.20
C LEU A 6 -1.45 3.54 -3.90
N GLY A 7 -1.81 4.57 -3.15
CA GLY A 7 -2.09 5.90 -3.72
C GLY A 7 -0.90 6.49 -4.48
N GLY A 8 0.30 6.44 -3.89
CA GLY A 8 1.51 6.92 -4.56
C GLY A 8 1.83 6.15 -5.84
N ILE A 9 1.75 4.82 -5.81
CA ILE A 9 1.97 3.98 -7.00
C ILE A 9 0.91 4.26 -8.07
N ALA A 10 -0.36 4.37 -7.68
CA ALA A 10 -1.47 4.64 -8.59
C ALA A 10 -1.32 5.99 -9.31
N ILE A 11 -0.86 7.03 -8.60
CA ILE A 11 -0.59 8.35 -9.20
C ILE A 11 0.50 8.23 -10.27
N PHE A 12 1.59 7.51 -10.02
CA PHE A 12 2.65 7.33 -11.02
C PHE A 12 2.20 6.49 -12.22
N ILE A 13 1.38 5.47 -12.01
CA ILE A 13 0.77 4.70 -13.10
C ILE A 13 -0.12 5.61 -13.96
N LEU A 14 -0.97 6.40 -13.33
CA LEU A 14 -1.89 7.30 -14.03
C LEU A 14 -1.12 8.39 -14.80
N ALA A 15 -0.11 9.00 -14.17
CA ALA A 15 0.75 9.97 -14.81
C ALA A 15 1.49 9.37 -16.02
N GLY A 16 2.02 8.14 -15.88
CA GLY A 16 2.67 7.42 -16.99
C GLY A 16 1.70 7.15 -18.14
N ALA A 17 0.47 6.74 -17.85
CA ALA A 17 -0.56 6.53 -18.87
C ALA A 17 -0.91 7.83 -19.61
N ILE A 18 -1.04 8.95 -18.90
CA ILE A 18 -1.29 10.27 -19.50
C ILE A 18 -0.11 10.68 -20.40
N LEU A 19 1.13 10.49 -19.94
CA LEU A 19 2.34 10.82 -20.70
C LEU A 19 2.46 9.99 -21.98
N LEU A 20 2.08 8.71 -21.95
CA LEU A 20 2.05 7.85 -23.13
C LEU A 20 1.03 8.34 -24.17
N ILE A 21 -0.17 8.73 -23.73
CA ILE A 21 -1.21 9.26 -24.63
C ILE A 21 -0.78 10.61 -25.23
N ALA A 22 -0.04 11.41 -24.46
CA ALA A 22 0.43 12.73 -24.87
C ALA A 22 1.72 12.71 -25.71
N ASP A 23 2.25 11.53 -26.06
CA ASP A 23 3.54 11.36 -26.76
C ASP A 23 4.68 12.17 -26.11
N ALA A 24 4.69 12.19 -24.78
CA ALA A 24 5.64 12.97 -24.01
C ALA A 24 7.03 12.32 -24.00
N ARG A 25 8.07 13.15 -23.78
CA ARG A 25 9.47 12.70 -23.79
C ARG A 25 9.75 11.57 -22.81
N ASP A 26 10.45 10.54 -23.29
CA ASP A 26 10.75 9.29 -22.57
C ASP A 26 11.34 9.48 -21.16
N SER A 27 12.09 10.55 -20.92
CA SER A 27 12.65 10.86 -19.58
C SER A 27 11.57 10.94 -18.49
N TRP A 28 10.36 11.39 -18.84
CA TRP A 28 9.24 11.46 -17.91
C TRP A 28 8.64 10.07 -17.65
N LEU A 29 8.58 9.20 -18.66
CA LEU A 29 8.15 7.82 -18.51
C LEU A 29 9.09 7.03 -17.59
N TRP A 30 10.41 7.23 -17.73
CA TRP A 30 11.39 6.65 -16.82
C TRP A 30 11.21 7.13 -15.37
N THR A 31 10.81 8.40 -15.18
CA THR A 31 10.50 8.93 -13.85
C THR A 31 9.27 8.24 -13.25
N CYS A 32 8.20 8.04 -14.04
CA CYS A 32 7.02 7.31 -13.61
C CYS A 32 7.35 5.84 -13.27
N LEU A 33 8.15 5.19 -14.09
CA LEU A 33 8.59 3.82 -13.85
C LEU A 33 9.43 3.71 -12.57
N ALA A 34 10.37 4.63 -12.36
CA ALA A 34 11.15 4.69 -11.13
C ALA A 34 10.26 4.89 -9.91
N GLY A 35 9.24 5.76 -9.99
CA GLY A 35 8.25 5.96 -8.93
C GLY A 35 7.48 4.68 -8.59
N ILE A 36 7.06 3.91 -9.60
CA ILE A 36 6.38 2.62 -9.40
C ILE A 36 7.31 1.61 -8.72
N ILE A 37 8.55 1.45 -9.23
CA ILE A 37 9.52 0.48 -8.70
C ILE A 37 9.90 0.84 -7.25
N CYS A 38 10.16 2.12 -6.97
CA CYS A 38 10.46 2.61 -5.62
C CYS A 38 9.27 2.47 -4.66
N GLY A 39 8.04 2.43 -5.16
CA GLY A 39 6.84 2.19 -4.36
C GLY A 39 6.71 0.76 -3.82
N ILE A 40 7.25 -0.23 -4.54
CA ILE A 40 7.18 -1.66 -4.17
C ILE A 40 7.78 -1.95 -2.79
N PRO A 41 9.02 -1.55 -2.46
CA PRO A 41 9.59 -1.79 -1.12
C PRO A 41 8.77 -1.08 -0.03
N GLY A 42 8.27 0.14 -0.29
CA GLY A 42 7.36 0.85 0.63
C GLY A 42 6.08 0.06 0.91
N LEU A 43 5.45 -0.48 -0.13
CA LEU A 43 4.26 -1.31 0.00
C LEU A 43 4.52 -2.60 0.80
N LEU A 44 5.63 -3.30 0.51
CA LEU A 44 6.02 -4.53 1.21
C LEU A 44 6.21 -4.30 2.72
N THR A 45 6.92 -3.22 3.08
CA THR A 45 7.12 -2.89 4.50
C THR A 45 5.80 -2.59 5.21
N MET A 46 4.89 -1.87 4.54
CA MET A 46 3.57 -1.58 5.10
C MET A 46 2.70 -2.84 5.23
N LEU A 47 2.74 -3.76 4.27
CA LEU A 47 2.02 -5.03 4.34
C LEU A 47 2.50 -5.86 5.54
N ARG A 48 3.82 -5.94 5.74
CA ARG A 48 4.42 -6.63 6.88
C ARG A 48 4.04 -5.97 8.20
N HIS A 49 4.05 -4.64 8.24
CA HIS A 49 3.65 -3.89 9.43
C HIS A 49 2.17 -4.11 9.77
N ASP A 50 1.29 -4.09 8.77
CA ASP A 50 -0.14 -4.28 8.97
C ASP A 50 -0.48 -5.74 9.35
N ALA A 51 0.24 -6.72 8.79
CA ALA A 51 0.15 -8.11 9.23
C ALA A 51 0.53 -8.29 10.71
N ASN A 52 1.62 -7.63 11.16
CA ASN A 52 2.02 -7.66 12.55
C ASN A 52 0.99 -6.94 13.46
N ARG A 53 0.43 -5.82 13.00
CA ARG A 53 -0.65 -5.10 13.70
C ARG A 53 -1.90 -5.98 13.83
N ARG A 54 -2.28 -6.69 12.77
CA ARG A 54 -3.43 -7.61 12.75
C ARG A 54 -3.21 -8.79 13.71
N ARG A 55 -2.01 -9.38 13.73
CA ARG A 55 -1.66 -10.44 14.69
C ARG A 55 -1.76 -9.98 16.14
N ARG A 56 -1.28 -8.76 16.45
CA ARG A 56 -1.41 -8.20 17.81
C ARG A 56 -2.87 -7.96 18.23
N ARG A 57 -3.72 -7.52 17.31
CA ARG A 57 -5.17 -7.35 17.57
C ARG A 57 -5.88 -8.69 17.81
N ALA A 58 -5.47 -9.75 17.11
CA ALA A 58 -6.01 -11.08 17.34
C ALA A 58 -5.63 -11.64 18.72
N LEU A 59 -4.42 -11.32 19.22
CA LEU A 59 -3.97 -11.72 20.55
C LEU A 59 -4.57 -10.87 21.69
N SER A 60 -5.07 -9.66 21.39
CA SER A 60 -5.71 -8.78 22.39
C SER A 60 -7.22 -8.96 22.50
N HIS A 61 -7.84 -9.75 21.62
CA HIS A 61 -9.24 -10.16 21.71
C HIS A 61 -9.34 -11.69 21.66
N PRO A 62 -8.94 -12.40 22.72
CA PRO A 62 -9.57 -13.69 22.99
C PRO A 62 -10.99 -13.36 23.44
N GLU A 63 -12.00 -13.89 22.75
CA GLU A 63 -13.36 -14.15 23.22
C GLU A 63 -13.63 -13.92 24.74
N PHE A 64 -13.69 -12.68 25.18
CA PHE A 64 -14.13 -12.36 26.53
C PHE A 64 -15.64 -12.58 26.58
N THR A 65 -16.03 -13.76 27.04
CA THR A 65 -17.42 -14.14 27.30
C THR A 65 -17.58 -14.24 28.81
N ILE A 66 -18.29 -13.28 29.42
CA ILE A 66 -18.81 -13.46 30.77
C ILE A 66 -20.04 -14.35 30.64
N ASN A 67 -19.90 -15.63 30.95
CA ASN A 67 -21.04 -16.48 31.27
C ASN A 67 -21.29 -16.34 32.76
N ASP A 68 -22.15 -15.39 33.16
CA ASP A 68 -22.68 -15.33 34.53
C ASP A 68 -23.95 -16.18 34.60
N PRO A 69 -23.98 -17.27 35.38
CA PRO A 69 -25.21 -17.82 35.90
C PRO A 69 -25.50 -17.22 37.29
N ALA A 70 -26.59 -16.47 37.39
CA ALA A 70 -27.23 -16.17 38.68
C ALA A 70 -28.72 -16.42 38.56
#